data_AF-A0A2A2EMB1-F1
#
_entry.id   AF-A0A2A2EMB1-F1
#
_cell.length_a   1.000
_cell.length_b   1.000
_cell.length_c   1.000
_cell.angle_alpha   90.00
_cell.angle_beta   90.00
_cell.angle_gamma   90.00
#
_symmetry.space_group_name_H-M   'P 1'
#
loop_
_entity.id
_entity.type
_entity.pdbx_description
1 polymer ?
#
loop_
_entity_poly.entity_id
_entity_poly.type
_entity_poly.pdbx_seq_one_letter_code
_entity_poly.pdbx_strand_id
1 'polypeptide(L)'
;MQDLTNHHEDGRLEVLAQALTVMQQLNAESSPYAHAAFGDVLTILERYGAGEEELWPTLEAMLIEVFSFHQFLDMRLTRIEQAQDPPVSW
;
A
#
# COMPACT_ATOMS: atom_id res chain seq x y z
N MET A 1 11.24 18.53 -28.48
CA MET A 1 10.14 18.91 -27.55
C MET A 1 9.65 17.63 -26.88
N GLN A 2 10.50 16.99 -26.07
CA GLN A 2 10.30 15.63 -25.55
C GLN A 2 10.77 15.42 -24.10
N ASP A 3 11.13 16.48 -23.35
CA ASP A 3 11.76 16.34 -22.02
C ASP A 3 10.88 16.72 -20.82
N LEU A 4 9.65 17.20 -21.04
CA LEU A 4 8.82 17.73 -19.94
C LEU A 4 7.85 16.71 -19.33
N THR A 5 7.58 15.60 -20.00
CA THR A 5 6.68 14.54 -19.50
C THR A 5 7.40 13.57 -18.57
N ASN A 6 8.64 13.17 -18.88
CA ASN A 6 9.38 12.21 -18.05
C ASN A 6 9.68 12.76 -16.65
N HIS A 7 10.15 14.00 -16.54
CA HIS A 7 10.40 14.64 -15.23
C HIS A 7 9.14 14.81 -14.36
N HIS A 8 7.96 14.87 -14.97
CA HIS A 8 6.71 15.06 -14.23
C HIS A 8 6.13 13.74 -13.72
N GLU A 9 6.43 12.62 -14.38
CA GLU A 9 6.04 11.27 -13.95
C GLU A 9 6.97 10.75 -12.84
N ASP A 10 8.28 10.96 -12.97
CA ASP A 10 9.28 10.59 -11.96
C ASP A 10 8.96 11.21 -10.59
N GLY A 11 8.65 12.51 -10.56
CA GLY A 11 8.31 13.20 -9.32
C GLY A 11 7.01 12.74 -8.66
N ARG A 12 6.07 12.17 -9.42
CA ARG A 12 4.82 11.62 -8.86
C ARG A 12 5.05 10.25 -8.23
N LEU A 13 5.88 9.43 -8.85
CA LEU A 13 6.29 8.13 -8.33
C LEU A 13 7.05 8.28 -7.01
N GLU A 14 7.95 9.27 -6.94
CA GLU A 14 8.74 9.57 -5.75
C GLU A 14 7.85 10.01 -4.56
N VAL A 15 6.87 10.89 -4.82
CA VAL A 15 5.89 11.31 -3.80
C VAL A 15 5.04 10.14 -3.30
N LEU A 16 4.63 9.24 -4.20
CA LEU A 16 3.88 8.04 -3.82
C LEU A 16 4.73 7.11 -2.94
N ALA A 17 5.97 6.83 -3.34
CA ALA A 17 6.90 6.01 -2.57
C ALA A 17 7.17 6.61 -1.18
N GLN A 18 7.32 7.94 -1.08
CA GLN A 18 7.49 8.63 0.19
C GLN A 18 6.26 8.45 1.10
N ALA A 19 5.06 8.63 0.56
CA ALA A 19 3.81 8.47 1.32
C ALA A 19 3.63 7.03 1.83
N LEU A 20 3.90 6.03 0.99
CA LEU A 20 3.85 4.61 1.35
C LEU A 20 4.90 4.24 2.40
N THR A 21 6.10 4.82 2.32
CA THR A 21 7.16 4.64 3.33
C THR A 21 6.72 5.15 4.70
N VAL A 22 6.11 6.34 4.76
CA VAL A 22 5.58 6.88 6.01
C VAL A 22 4.48 5.96 6.56
N MET A 23 3.55 5.50 5.71
CA MET A 23 2.50 4.57 6.12
C MET A 23 3.07 3.24 6.63
N GLN A 24 4.12 2.71 5.98
CA GLN A 24 4.82 1.50 6.42
C GLN A 24 5.42 1.67 7.82
N GLN A 25 6.10 2.80 8.07
CA GLN A 25 6.77 3.08 9.33
C GLN A 25 5.77 3.27 10.48
N LEU A 26 4.64 3.94 10.25
CA LEU A 26 3.57 4.09 11.24
C LEU A 26 2.97 2.75 11.70
N ASN A 27 3.10 1.71 10.88
CA ASN A 27 2.57 0.39 11.15
C ASN A 27 3.60 -0.59 11.75
N ALA A 28 4.88 -0.21 11.84
CA ALA A 28 5.97 -1.12 12.23
C ALA A 28 5.73 -1.82 13.58
N GLU A 29 5.16 -1.09 14.56
CA GLU A 29 4.91 -1.61 15.91
C GLU A 29 3.48 -2.12 16.09
N SER A 30 2.51 -1.53 15.38
CA SER A 30 1.07 -1.74 15.61
C SER A 30 0.46 -2.85 14.75
N SER A 31 1.07 -3.12 13.59
CA SER A 31 0.58 -4.12 12.64
C SER A 31 1.71 -4.63 11.75
N PRO A 32 2.38 -5.74 12.12
CA PRO A 32 3.39 -6.38 11.27
C PRO A 32 2.88 -6.73 9.86
N TYR A 33 1.59 -7.05 9.75
CA TYR A 33 0.94 -7.34 8.47
C TYR A 33 0.83 -6.08 7.59
N ALA A 34 0.38 -4.96 8.15
CA ALA A 34 0.31 -3.70 7.40
C ALA A 34 1.72 -3.23 6.99
N HIS A 35 2.70 -3.38 7.88
CA HIS A 35 4.10 -3.07 7.61
C HIS A 35 4.66 -3.90 6.43
N ALA A 36 4.34 -5.20 6.38
CA ALA A 36 4.73 -6.07 5.26
C ALA A 36 4.04 -5.65 3.95
N ALA A 37 2.72 -5.47 3.95
CA ALA A 37 1.96 -5.09 2.76
C ALA A 37 2.46 -3.78 2.12
N PHE A 38 2.75 -2.75 2.93
CA PHE A 38 3.33 -1.52 2.38
C PHE A 38 4.75 -1.73 1.84
N GLY A 39 5.54 -2.64 2.42
CA GLY A 39 6.86 -3.01 1.91
C GLY A 39 6.80 -3.71 0.57
N ASP A 40 5.83 -4.60 0.38
CA ASP A 40 5.62 -5.31 -0.89
C ASP A 40 5.22 -4.32 -2.00
N VAL A 41 4.31 -3.38 -1.71
CA VAL A 41 3.93 -2.31 -2.65
C VAL A 41 5.12 -1.40 -3.00
N LEU A 42 5.96 -1.04 -2.03
CA LEU A 42 7.17 -0.25 -2.27
C LEU A 42 8.16 -0.97 -3.19
N THR A 43 8.33 -2.28 -3.01
CA THR A 43 9.20 -3.12 -3.85
C THR A 43 8.69 -3.17 -5.29
N ILE A 44 7.37 -3.29 -5.48
CA ILE A 44 6.73 -3.25 -6.81
C ILE A 44 6.99 -1.91 -7.50
N LEU A 45 6.85 -0.79 -6.78
CA LEU A 45 7.11 0.55 -7.32
C LEU A 45 8.58 0.78 -7.67
N GLU A 46 9.51 0.26 -6.87
CA GLU A 46 10.95 0.36 -7.15
C GLU A 46 11.30 -0.36 -8.46
N ARG A 47 10.79 -1.58 -8.65
CA ARG A 47 11.02 -2.37 -9.87
C ARG A 47 10.37 -1.73 -11.11
N TYR A 48 9.19 -1.13 -10.96
CA TYR A 48 8.57 -0.34 -12.01
C TYR A 48 9.41 0.90 -12.38
N GLY A 49 9.88 1.66 -11.39
CA GLY A 49 10.75 2.82 -11.61
C GLY A 49 12.10 2.47 -12.24
N ALA A 50 12.62 1.26 -11.98
CA ALA A 50 13.81 0.72 -12.62
C ALA A 50 13.59 0.22 -14.07
N GLY A 51 12.33 0.20 -14.54
CA GLY A 51 11.95 -0.32 -15.86
C GLY A 51 11.98 -1.85 -15.96
N GLU A 52 11.94 -2.55 -14.82
CA GLU A 52 11.93 -4.02 -14.76
C GLU A 52 10.52 -4.61 -14.94
N GLU A 53 9.48 -3.80 -14.75
CA GLU A 53 8.08 -4.22 -14.88
C GLU A 53 7.27 -3.25 -15.76
N GLU A 54 6.28 -3.81 -16.46
CA GLU A 54 5.29 -3.03 -17.21
C GLU A 54 4.23 -2.45 -16.27
N LEU A 55 3.71 -1.26 -16.64
CA LEU A 55 2.75 -0.51 -15.81
C LEU A 55 1.51 -1.33 -15.41
N TRP A 56 0.93 -2.11 -16.32
CA TRP A 56 -0.34 -2.78 -16.06
C TRP A 56 -0.22 -3.93 -15.05
N PRO A 57 0.74 -4.87 -15.18
CA PRO A 57 1.06 -5.83 -14.13
C PRO A 57 1.37 -5.20 -12.77
N THR A 58 2.17 -4.12 -12.77
CA THR A 58 2.51 -3.39 -11.54
C THR A 58 1.26 -2.83 -10.86
N LEU A 59 0.36 -2.18 -11.61
CA LEU A 59 -0.90 -1.66 -11.06
C LEU A 59 -1.80 -2.77 -10.52
N GLU A 60 -1.90 -3.90 -11.22
CA GLU A 60 -2.68 -5.05 -10.77
C GLU A 60 -2.14 -5.60 -9.45
N ALA A 61 -0.82 -5.81 -9.35
CA ALA A 61 -0.18 -6.30 -8.13
C ALA A 61 -0.38 -5.33 -6.94
N MET A 62 -0.21 -4.02 -7.17
CA MET A 62 -0.46 -3.02 -6.14
C MET A 62 -1.92 -3.00 -5.67
N LEU A 63 -2.88 -3.12 -6.59
CA LEU A 63 -4.30 -3.18 -6.24
C LEU A 63 -4.61 -4.43 -5.41
N ILE A 64 -4.05 -5.58 -5.76
CA ILE A 64 -4.22 -6.83 -5.00
C ILE A 64 -3.73 -6.66 -3.56
N GLU A 65 -2.55 -6.06 -3.36
CA GLU A 65 -2.01 -5.82 -2.02
C GLU A 65 -2.89 -4.86 -1.21
N VAL A 66 -3.35 -3.76 -1.82
CA VAL A 66 -4.25 -2.80 -1.16
C VAL A 66 -5.59 -3.44 -0.80
N PHE A 67 -6.18 -4.22 -1.70
CA PHE A 67 -7.44 -4.93 -1.44
C PHE A 67 -7.30 -5.97 -0.35
N SER A 68 -6.22 -6.76 -0.37
CA SER A 68 -5.92 -7.76 0.66
C SER A 68 -5.73 -7.11 2.03
N PHE A 69 -5.04 -5.97 2.06
CA PHE A 69 -4.88 -5.19 3.28
C PHE A 69 -6.22 -4.65 3.82
N HIS A 70 -7.08 -4.14 2.95
CA HIS A 70 -8.42 -3.68 3.34
C HIS A 70 -9.25 -4.81 3.96
N GLN A 71 -9.29 -5.99 3.33
CA GLN A 71 -9.99 -7.17 3.86
C GLN A 71 -9.46 -7.60 5.24
N PHE A 72 -8.14 -7.51 5.45
CA PHE A 72 -7.54 -7.79 6.75
C PHE A 72 -7.99 -6.81 7.83
N LEU A 73 -8.05 -5.51 7.50
CA LEU A 73 -8.53 -4.47 8.43
C LEU A 73 -9.99 -4.69 8.82
N ASP A 74 -10.86 -4.99 7.85
CA ASP A 74 -12.27 -5.27 8.10
C ASP A 74 -12.46 -6.49 9.02
N MET A 75 -11.71 -7.56 8.78
CA MET A 75 -11.74 -8.75 9.64
C MET A 75 -11.28 -8.42 11.07
N ARG A 76 -10.21 -7.63 11.22
CA ARG A 76 -9.71 -7.20 12.54
C ARG A 76 -10.72 -6.34 13.28
N LEU A 77 -11.33 -5.38 12.58
CA LEU A 77 -12.35 -4.49 13.13
C LEU A 77 -13.55 -5.30 13.63
N THR A 78 -14.06 -6.20 12.79
CA THR A 78 -15.15 -7.12 13.12
C THR A 78 -14.85 -7.91 14.41
N ARG A 79 -13.62 -8.43 14.56
CA ARG A 79 -13.22 -9.17 15.78
C ARG A 79 -13.18 -8.29 17.03
N ILE A 80 -12.72 -7.05 16.90
CA ILE A 80 -12.68 -6.09 18.01
C ILE A 80 -14.09 -5.77 18.47
N GLU A 81 -15.02 -5.54 17.54
CA GLU A 81 -16.42 -5.21 17.83
C GLU A 81 -17.18 -6.35 18.47
N GLN A 82 -16.92 -7.58 18.03
CA GLN A 82 -17.45 -8.80 18.67
C GLN A 82 -16.92 -9.02 20.08
N ALA A 83 -15.71 -8.54 20.37
CA ALA A 83 -15.08 -8.67 21.69
C ALA A 83 -15.50 -7.57 22.69
N GLN A 84 -16.27 -6.57 22.28
CA GLN A 84 -16.81 -5.55 23.18
C GLN A 84 -17.94 -6.11 24.04
N ASP A 85 -18.14 -5.51 25.23
CA ASP A 85 -19.27 -5.81 26.12
C ASP A 85 -20.04 -4.51 26.46
N PRO A 86 -21.27 -4.31 25.94
CA PRO A 86 -21.98 -5.20 25.01
C PRO A 86 -21.34 -5.19 23.61
N PRO A 87 -21.50 -6.26 22.80
CA PRO A 87 -21.04 -6.28 21.42
C PRO A 87 -21.71 -5.18 20.60
N VAL A 88 -20.98 -4.57 19.68
CA VAL A 88 -21.57 -3.60 18.75
C VAL A 88 -22.52 -4.34 17.81
N SER A 89 -23.82 -4.03 17.89
CA SER A 89 -24.83 -4.52 16.96
C SER A 89 -25.16 -3.43 15.95
N TRP A 90 -24.94 -3.71 14.68
CA TRP A 90 -25.44 -2.93 13.54
C TRP A 90 -26.80 -3.46 13.09
#